data_AF-A0A818BIW3-F1
#
_entry.id   AF-A0A818BIW3-F1
#
_cell.length_a   1.000
_cell.length_b   1.000
_cell.length_c   1.000
_cell.angle_alpha   90.00
_cell.angle_beta   90.00
_cell.angle_gamma   90.00
#
_symmetry.space_group_name_H-M   'P 1'
#
loop_
_entity.id
_entity.type
_entity.pdbx_description
1 polymer ?
#
loop_
_entity_poly.entity_id
_entity_poly.type
_entity_poly.pdbx_seq_one_letter_code
_entity_poly.pdbx_strand_id
1 'polypeptide(L)'
;MDQQSTNLAKEILSYRIALGDSAAENARLLGYEGWRFPWESARTGVDVTPDGYLDIALYQHHITGDIAFAARQYIAATGDQRWLISEHGGDLIYEIARLWASRVVYSNEKKQYEILTVLPPDEDARPFKNNSVFTNAVASYSIQLADRVSCITRKSVPQTWLDIAFNLYFPFDNATQTHLEYDGFDLKNTIIKQADVVLLGFPLMWPMSKEIRRNDLLSYEPLTRDTGPAMTWSMHTIGFLELNEFEKARQMFRRAYEIYVRPPFNVWTEAQDGIGAVNFITGAGGFLQAILFGYGGIRLTLDQLEVMPPPCLPNQAKKLIFHGLKYHGAILDLTIENQRYHLDIRIMNNNNSMPLVYEYEQQQVPLTNNTRLSYQIGTRLIIRPSIRLCA
;
A
#
# COMPACT_ATOMS: atom_id res chain seq x y z
N MET A 1 -23.48 -3.26 -23.00
CA MET A 1 -23.53 -1.93 -22.40
C MET A 1 -22.11 -1.51 -22.08
N ASP A 2 -21.73 -0.43 -22.76
CA ASP A 2 -20.50 0.35 -22.84
C ASP A 2 -19.09 -0.19 -22.54
N GLN A 3 -18.36 -0.19 -23.65
CA GLN A 3 -16.95 -0.27 -23.91
C GLN A 3 -16.30 1.11 -23.61
N GLN A 4 -16.40 1.60 -22.38
CA GLN A 4 -15.54 2.68 -21.84
C GLN A 4 -15.77 2.81 -20.32
N SER A 5 -15.41 1.79 -19.53
CA SER A 5 -15.32 2.01 -18.09
C SER A 5 -14.14 2.93 -17.82
N THR A 6 -14.38 4.18 -17.42
CA THR A 6 -13.34 5.10 -16.94
C THR A 6 -12.47 4.39 -15.92
N ASN A 7 -11.16 4.35 -16.16
CA ASN A 7 -10.22 3.78 -15.20
C ASN A 7 -10.00 4.80 -14.08
N LEU A 8 -10.84 4.76 -13.05
CA LEU A 8 -10.84 5.71 -11.94
C LEU A 8 -9.46 5.82 -11.26
N ALA A 9 -8.73 4.71 -11.14
CA ALA A 9 -7.38 4.72 -10.56
C ALA A 9 -6.41 5.56 -11.40
N LYS A 10 -6.53 5.50 -12.74
CA LYS A 10 -5.73 6.32 -13.64
C LYS A 10 -6.07 7.81 -13.48
N GLU A 11 -7.35 8.16 -13.43
CA GLU A 11 -7.79 9.56 -13.26
C GLU A 11 -7.29 10.17 -11.93
N ILE A 12 -7.32 9.39 -10.84
CA ILE A 12 -6.78 9.82 -9.53
C ILE A 12 -5.27 10.11 -9.63
N LEU A 13 -4.51 9.29 -10.35
CA LEU A 13 -3.08 9.52 -10.59
C LEU A 13 -2.83 10.68 -11.56
N SER A 14 -3.65 10.82 -12.60
CA SER A 14 -3.60 11.94 -13.54
C SER A 14 -3.83 13.29 -12.85
N TYR A 15 -4.69 13.33 -11.83
CA TYR A 15 -4.82 14.51 -10.97
C TYR A 15 -3.50 14.87 -10.28
N ARG A 16 -2.74 13.89 -9.77
CA ARG A 16 -1.43 14.13 -9.14
C ARG A 16 -0.39 14.62 -10.16
N ILE A 17 -0.36 14.01 -11.34
CA ILE A 17 0.50 14.42 -12.45
C ILE A 17 0.23 15.88 -12.83
N ALA A 18 -1.04 16.27 -12.96
CA ALA A 18 -1.43 17.63 -13.32
C ALA A 18 -1.03 18.69 -12.29
N LEU A 19 -0.70 18.28 -11.06
CA LEU A 19 -0.27 19.16 -9.96
C LEU A 19 1.24 19.10 -9.70
N GLY A 20 2.00 18.49 -10.62
CA GLY A 20 3.45 18.34 -10.49
C GLY A 20 4.21 19.64 -10.24
N ASP A 21 3.84 20.74 -10.91
CA ASP A 21 4.50 22.04 -10.71
C ASP A 21 4.33 22.57 -9.28
N SER A 22 3.14 22.40 -8.70
CA SER A 22 2.89 22.79 -7.30
C SER A 22 3.67 21.91 -6.33
N ALA A 23 3.76 20.60 -6.62
CA ALA A 23 4.57 19.68 -5.83
C ALA A 23 6.07 20.00 -5.93
N ALA A 24 6.55 20.44 -7.10
CA ALA A 24 7.93 20.88 -7.30
C ALA A 24 8.25 22.14 -6.49
N GLU A 25 7.33 23.12 -6.47
CA GLU A 25 7.49 24.33 -5.67
C GLU A 25 7.55 24.01 -4.16
N ASN A 26 6.69 23.11 -3.68
CA ASN A 26 6.72 22.65 -2.29
C ASN A 26 8.06 21.99 -1.91
N ALA A 27 8.66 21.21 -2.81
CA ALA A 27 9.99 20.64 -2.60
C ALA A 27 11.05 21.75 -2.52
N ARG A 28 11.01 22.70 -3.47
CA ARG A 28 11.95 23.82 -3.57
C ARG A 28 11.92 24.73 -2.34
N LEU A 29 10.74 24.99 -1.78
CA LEU A 29 10.57 25.82 -0.57
C LEU A 29 11.30 25.24 0.65
N LEU A 30 11.51 23.93 0.69
CA LEU A 30 12.30 23.25 1.73
C LEU A 30 13.74 22.92 1.30
N GLY A 31 14.17 23.39 0.14
CA GLY A 31 15.51 23.14 -0.38
C GLY A 31 15.72 21.73 -0.94
N TYR A 32 14.64 21.02 -1.29
CA TYR A 32 14.70 19.71 -1.94
C TYR A 32 14.45 19.80 -3.44
N GLU A 33 14.77 18.72 -4.16
CA GLU A 33 14.45 18.54 -5.56
C GLU A 33 13.20 17.65 -5.74
N GLY A 34 12.77 17.43 -6.98
CA GLY A 34 11.66 16.53 -7.27
C GLY A 34 10.30 17.09 -6.87
N TRP A 35 9.32 16.20 -6.67
CA TRP A 35 7.93 16.57 -6.37
C TRP A 35 7.56 16.17 -4.94
N ARG A 36 7.27 17.17 -4.10
CA ARG A 36 6.72 17.00 -2.75
C ARG A 36 5.24 17.37 -2.74
N PHE A 37 4.36 16.38 -2.71
CA PHE A 37 2.93 16.65 -2.67
C PHE A 37 2.50 17.25 -1.33
N PRO A 38 1.48 18.13 -1.32
CA PRO A 38 0.91 18.66 -0.09
C PRO A 38 0.19 17.57 0.72
N TRP A 39 0.02 17.79 2.02
CA TRP A 39 -0.75 16.87 2.87
C TRP A 39 -2.23 16.89 2.47
N GLU A 40 -2.85 18.07 2.48
CA GLU A 40 -4.19 18.27 1.92
C GLU A 40 -4.10 19.00 0.58
N SER A 41 -4.67 18.38 -0.45
CA SER A 41 -4.65 18.89 -1.83
C SER A 41 -6.06 19.14 -2.33
N ALA A 42 -6.25 20.29 -2.98
CA ALA A 42 -7.50 20.64 -3.65
C ALA A 42 -7.26 20.98 -5.13
N ARG A 43 -7.94 21.99 -5.67
CA ARG A 43 -7.91 22.32 -7.11
C ARG A 43 -6.53 22.71 -7.64
N THR A 44 -5.75 23.45 -6.87
CA THR A 44 -4.49 24.07 -7.33
C THR A 44 -3.25 23.25 -7.01
N GLY A 45 -3.36 22.25 -6.13
CA GLY A 45 -2.21 21.52 -5.58
C GLY A 45 -1.38 22.29 -4.57
N VAL A 46 -1.78 23.51 -4.22
CA VAL A 46 -1.26 24.23 -3.05
C VAL A 46 -1.82 23.55 -1.80
N ASP A 47 -1.01 23.45 -0.76
CA ASP A 47 -1.42 22.86 0.51
C ASP A 47 -2.57 23.67 1.13
N VAL A 48 -3.66 22.98 1.45
CA VAL A 48 -4.87 23.57 2.06
C VAL A 48 -5.10 23.07 3.49
N THR A 49 -4.11 22.43 4.10
CA THR A 49 -4.20 21.98 5.49
C THR A 49 -4.46 23.17 6.41
N PRO A 50 -5.45 23.09 7.31
CA PRO A 50 -5.82 24.21 8.16
C PRO A 50 -4.68 24.68 9.08
N ASP A 51 -4.68 25.97 9.44
CA ASP A 51 -3.63 26.61 10.25
C ASP A 51 -3.31 25.89 11.58
N GLY A 52 -4.26 25.14 12.15
CA GLY A 52 -4.05 24.34 13.37
C GLY A 52 -3.15 23.10 13.20
N TYR A 53 -2.81 22.74 11.96
CA TYR A 53 -2.13 21.51 11.57
C TYR A 53 -0.94 21.76 10.64
N LEU A 54 -0.34 22.95 10.68
CA LEU A 54 0.76 23.32 9.77
C LEU A 54 2.01 22.45 9.91
N ASP A 55 2.27 21.88 11.09
CA ASP A 55 3.36 20.91 11.28
C ASP A 55 3.08 19.58 10.56
N ILE A 56 1.81 19.16 10.44
CA ILE A 56 1.44 18.03 9.59
C ILE A 56 1.78 18.33 8.13
N ALA A 57 1.31 19.48 7.62
CA ALA A 57 1.64 19.93 6.26
C ALA A 57 3.15 20.09 6.04
N LEU A 58 3.88 20.47 7.09
CA LEU A 58 5.32 20.70 7.02
C LEU A 58 6.14 19.41 7.10
N TYR A 59 5.72 18.38 7.83
CA TYR A 59 6.56 17.22 8.17
C TYR A 59 6.01 15.86 7.71
N GLN A 60 4.71 15.71 7.42
CA GLN A 60 4.12 14.41 7.05
C GLN A 60 4.31 14.07 5.56
N HIS A 61 5.57 13.86 5.18
CA HIS A 61 5.97 13.73 3.76
C HIS A 61 5.66 12.37 3.14
N HIS A 62 5.29 11.37 3.94
CA HIS A 62 5.01 10.02 3.45
C HIS A 62 3.91 9.99 2.38
N ILE A 63 2.98 10.98 2.34
CA ILE A 63 1.99 11.15 1.26
C ILE A 63 2.62 11.10 -0.14
N THR A 64 3.84 11.62 -0.28
CA THR A 64 4.56 11.58 -1.55
C THR A 64 4.98 10.15 -1.91
N GLY A 65 5.48 9.39 -0.92
CA GLY A 65 5.75 7.96 -1.08
C GLY A 65 4.49 7.12 -1.29
N ASP A 66 3.37 7.50 -0.67
CA ASP A 66 2.08 6.83 -0.83
C ASP A 66 1.54 6.99 -2.26
N ILE A 67 1.74 8.15 -2.88
CA ILE A 67 1.40 8.37 -4.30
C ILE A 67 2.25 7.48 -5.21
N ALA A 68 3.55 7.33 -4.93
CA ALA A 68 4.39 6.38 -5.65
C ALA A 68 3.95 4.93 -5.42
N PHE A 69 3.53 4.57 -4.20
CA PHE A 69 2.97 3.26 -3.92
C PHE A 69 1.64 3.02 -4.67
N ALA A 70 0.77 4.02 -4.77
CA ALA A 70 -0.45 3.94 -5.58
C ALA A 70 -0.13 3.75 -7.08
N ALA A 71 0.89 4.46 -7.59
CA ALA A 71 1.39 4.26 -8.96
C ALA A 71 1.96 2.84 -9.16
N ARG A 72 2.71 2.31 -8.18
CA ARG A 72 3.19 0.92 -8.17
C ARG A 72 2.04 -0.08 -8.30
N GLN A 73 0.99 0.08 -7.50
CA GLN A 73 -0.19 -0.78 -7.54
C GLN A 73 -0.95 -0.67 -8.87
N TYR A 74 -1.06 0.55 -9.42
CA TYR A 74 -1.68 0.78 -10.73
C TYR A 74 -0.93 0.03 -11.84
N ILE A 75 0.38 0.17 -11.90
CA ILE A 75 1.22 -0.53 -12.90
C ILE A 75 1.15 -2.04 -12.68
N ALA A 76 1.26 -2.51 -11.43
CA ALA A 76 1.17 -3.92 -11.10
C ALA A 76 -0.14 -4.54 -11.55
N ALA A 77 -1.27 -3.83 -11.44
CA ALA A 77 -2.58 -4.33 -11.85
C ALA A 77 -2.81 -4.26 -13.37
N THR A 78 -2.26 -3.26 -14.05
CA THR A 78 -2.65 -2.92 -15.43
C THR A 78 -1.60 -3.20 -16.48
N GLY A 79 -0.31 -3.11 -16.14
CA GLY A 79 0.79 -3.09 -17.09
C GLY A 79 0.74 -1.91 -18.08
N ASP A 80 0.09 -0.80 -17.72
CA ASP A 80 -0.18 0.32 -18.63
C ASP A 80 1.09 1.13 -18.99
N GLN A 81 1.81 0.66 -20.00
CA GLN A 81 3.01 1.33 -20.51
C GLN A 81 2.70 2.66 -21.21
N ARG A 82 1.50 2.82 -21.78
CA ARG A 82 1.09 4.09 -22.39
C ARG A 82 0.99 5.16 -21.32
N TRP A 83 0.41 4.83 -20.16
CA TRP A 83 0.38 5.76 -19.04
C TRP A 83 1.78 6.17 -18.57
N LEU A 84 2.70 5.21 -18.49
CA LEU A 84 4.11 5.47 -18.13
C LEU A 84 4.82 6.42 -19.12
N ILE A 85 4.64 6.21 -20.43
CA ILE A 85 5.42 6.90 -21.48
C ILE A 85 4.75 8.18 -21.97
N SER A 86 3.45 8.10 -22.25
CA SER A 86 2.71 9.12 -23.01
C SER A 86 1.76 9.95 -22.15
N GLU A 87 1.42 9.48 -20.94
CA GLU A 87 0.51 10.19 -20.03
C GLU A 87 1.22 10.63 -18.74
N HIS A 88 2.55 10.78 -18.80
CA HIS A 88 3.39 11.34 -17.74
C HIS A 88 3.44 10.56 -16.41
N GLY A 89 2.99 9.29 -16.39
CA GLY A 89 3.13 8.43 -15.22
C GLY A 89 4.58 8.16 -14.83
N GLY A 90 5.48 8.08 -15.83
CA GLY A 90 6.92 7.97 -15.60
C GLY A 90 7.54 9.24 -15.00
N ASP A 91 7.01 10.43 -15.30
CA ASP A 91 7.46 11.70 -14.70
C ASP A 91 7.10 11.74 -13.22
N LEU A 92 5.87 11.39 -12.86
CA LEU A 92 5.41 11.29 -11.46
C LEU A 92 6.34 10.41 -10.62
N ILE A 93 6.62 9.19 -11.10
CA ILE A 93 7.45 8.23 -10.38
C ILE A 93 8.88 8.75 -10.21
N TYR A 94 9.45 9.31 -11.28
CA TYR A 94 10.82 9.81 -11.27
C TYR A 94 11.01 11.01 -10.34
N GLU A 95 10.11 12.00 -10.41
CA GLU A 95 10.23 13.21 -9.59
C GLU A 95 9.96 12.93 -8.10
N ILE A 96 9.12 11.94 -7.78
CA ILE A 96 8.99 11.45 -6.39
C ILE A 96 10.29 10.78 -5.91
N ALA A 97 10.90 9.92 -6.73
CA ALA A 97 12.18 9.30 -6.40
C ALA A 97 13.29 10.35 -6.20
N ARG A 98 13.30 11.39 -7.04
CA ARG A 98 14.23 12.51 -6.96
C ARG A 98 14.08 13.28 -5.65
N LEU A 99 12.85 13.50 -5.16
CA LEU A 99 12.62 14.09 -3.85
C LEU A 99 13.33 13.30 -2.76
N TRP A 100 13.03 12.00 -2.68
CA TRP A 100 13.61 11.16 -1.63
C TRP A 100 15.13 11.09 -1.71
N ALA A 101 15.70 10.99 -2.91
CA ALA A 101 17.14 11.01 -3.10
C ALA A 101 17.79 12.34 -2.69
N SER A 102 17.12 13.48 -2.86
CA SER A 102 17.63 14.79 -2.45
C SER A 102 17.47 15.08 -0.95
N ARG A 103 16.52 14.40 -0.29
CA ARG A 103 16.13 14.66 1.11
C ARG A 103 17.02 13.94 2.13
N VAL A 104 17.57 12.78 1.78
CA VAL A 104 18.32 11.95 2.73
C VAL A 104 19.60 12.62 3.20
N VAL A 105 20.01 12.29 4.42
CA VAL A 105 21.34 12.63 4.95
C VAL A 105 22.12 11.36 5.24
N TYR A 106 23.44 11.37 5.07
CA TYR A 106 24.26 10.20 5.40
C TYR A 106 24.79 10.28 6.83
N SER A 107 24.56 9.22 7.60
CA SER A 107 24.99 9.11 8.99
C SER A 107 26.36 8.44 9.08
N ASN A 108 27.38 9.19 9.51
CA ASN A 108 28.70 8.61 9.72
C ASN A 108 28.75 7.63 10.91
N GLU A 109 27.84 7.78 11.87
CA GLU A 109 27.72 6.89 13.03
C GLU A 109 27.08 5.57 12.62
N LYS A 110 25.91 5.63 11.97
CA LYS A 110 25.14 4.43 11.57
C LYS A 110 25.65 3.77 10.28
N LYS A 111 26.49 4.48 9.49
CA LYS A 111 26.93 4.07 8.14
C LYS A 111 25.76 3.79 7.19
N GLN A 112 24.68 4.55 7.35
CA GLN A 112 23.43 4.41 6.61
C GLN A 112 22.85 5.79 6.30
N TYR A 113 21.91 5.85 5.36
CA TYR A 113 21.14 7.05 5.06
C TYR A 113 19.98 7.20 6.05
N GLU A 114 19.69 8.43 6.45
CA GLU A 114 18.63 8.79 7.39
C GLU A 114 17.65 9.76 6.72
N ILE A 115 16.39 9.70 7.14
CA ILE A 115 15.39 10.72 6.83
C ILE A 115 15.00 11.35 8.17
N LEU A 116 15.47 12.59 8.36
CA LEU A 116 15.26 13.33 9.60
C LEU A 116 14.04 14.25 9.47
N THR A 117 13.49 14.66 10.62
CA THR A 117 12.45 15.69 10.72
C THR A 117 11.24 15.41 9.83
N VAL A 118 10.60 14.26 10.06
CA VAL A 118 9.36 13.81 9.40
C VAL A 118 8.30 13.45 10.43
N LEU A 119 7.03 13.51 10.05
CA LEU A 119 5.93 12.99 10.87
C LEU A 119 5.52 11.62 10.33
N PRO A 120 5.55 10.54 11.13
CA PRO A 120 4.96 9.24 10.78
C PRO A 120 3.46 9.31 10.46
N PRO A 121 2.85 8.26 9.89
CA PRO A 121 1.39 8.05 9.91
C PRO A 121 0.73 8.25 11.28
N ASP A 122 1.40 7.92 12.37
CA ASP A 122 0.96 8.30 13.72
C ASP A 122 1.10 9.82 13.95
N GLU A 123 0.00 10.55 13.78
CA GLU A 123 -0.03 12.00 14.03
C GLU A 123 0.03 12.38 15.52
N ASP A 124 -0.11 11.43 16.46
CA ASP A 124 0.10 11.75 17.88
C ASP A 124 1.61 11.91 18.18
N ALA A 125 2.49 11.50 17.27
CA ALA A 125 3.94 11.72 17.33
C ALA A 125 4.41 13.12 16.90
N ARG A 126 3.50 14.10 16.80
CA ARG A 126 3.81 15.50 16.46
C ARG A 126 4.87 16.15 17.38
N PRO A 127 5.58 17.18 16.90
CA PRO A 127 5.49 17.76 15.55
C PRO A 127 6.29 16.97 14.50
N PHE A 128 7.39 16.34 14.89
CA PHE A 128 8.22 15.53 14.00
C PHE A 128 9.04 14.50 14.80
N LYS A 129 9.59 13.54 14.07
CA LYS A 129 10.46 12.45 14.49
C LYS A 129 11.56 12.22 13.46
N ASN A 130 12.56 11.41 13.81
CA ASN A 130 13.62 10.98 12.90
C ASN A 130 13.43 9.51 12.57
N ASN A 131 13.74 9.15 11.33
CA ASN A 131 13.75 7.76 10.86
C ASN A 131 12.42 7.04 11.09
N SER A 132 11.30 7.70 10.79
CA SER A 132 9.98 7.03 10.75
C SER A 132 10.09 5.81 9.84
N VAL A 133 9.85 4.63 10.40
CA VAL A 133 10.10 3.36 9.71
C VAL A 133 9.21 3.22 8.47
N PHE A 134 7.95 3.64 8.56
CA PHE A 134 7.04 3.69 7.43
C PHE A 134 7.51 4.68 6.36
N THR A 135 7.91 5.90 6.77
CA THR A 135 8.39 6.94 5.84
C THR A 135 9.64 6.47 5.09
N ASN A 136 10.58 5.82 5.78
CA ASN A 136 11.79 5.27 5.17
C ASN A 136 11.47 4.13 4.20
N ALA A 137 10.48 3.27 4.52
CA ALA A 137 10.04 2.20 3.63
C ALA A 137 9.44 2.74 2.32
N VAL A 138 8.51 3.70 2.39
CA VAL A 138 7.90 4.28 1.19
C VAL A 138 8.90 5.10 0.37
N ALA A 139 9.87 5.76 1.01
CA ALA A 139 10.97 6.44 0.33
C ALA A 139 11.84 5.47 -0.47
N SER A 140 12.26 4.36 0.18
CA SER A 140 13.03 3.30 -0.47
C SER A 140 12.28 2.70 -1.67
N TYR A 141 11.01 2.33 -1.48
CA TYR A 141 10.19 1.79 -2.56
C TYR A 141 9.90 2.76 -3.69
N SER A 142 9.84 4.06 -3.41
CA SER A 142 9.69 5.08 -4.45
C SER A 142 10.89 5.11 -5.39
N ILE A 143 12.11 5.10 -4.83
CA ILE A 143 13.35 5.08 -5.62
C ILE A 143 13.46 3.76 -6.40
N GLN A 144 13.22 2.63 -5.74
CA GLN A 144 13.24 1.32 -6.40
C GLN A 144 12.22 1.27 -7.55
N LEU A 145 11.02 1.83 -7.37
CA LEU A 145 10.02 1.87 -8.44
C LEU A 145 10.52 2.63 -9.66
N ALA A 146 11.16 3.79 -9.48
CA ALA A 146 11.74 4.56 -10.58
C ALA A 146 12.76 3.74 -11.39
N ASP A 147 13.58 2.95 -10.70
CA ASP A 147 14.51 2.03 -11.34
C ASP A 147 13.79 0.90 -12.09
N ARG A 148 12.78 0.26 -11.48
CA ARG A 148 11.99 -0.81 -12.10
C ARG A 148 11.27 -0.40 -13.38
N VAL A 149 10.97 0.88 -13.57
CA VAL A 149 10.32 1.40 -14.79
C VAL A 149 11.26 2.19 -15.69
N SER A 150 12.55 2.29 -15.35
CA SER A 150 13.54 3.12 -16.04
C SER A 150 13.73 2.71 -17.51
N CYS A 151 13.73 1.41 -17.82
CA CYS A 151 13.92 0.92 -19.19
C CYS A 151 12.71 1.24 -20.10
N ILE A 152 11.50 1.35 -19.53
CA ILE A 152 10.27 1.70 -20.25
C ILE A 152 10.20 3.22 -20.44
N THR A 153 10.46 3.96 -19.37
CA THR A 153 10.36 5.43 -19.36
C THR A 153 11.57 6.13 -19.97
N ARG A 154 12.69 5.42 -20.14
CA ARG A 154 14.01 5.93 -20.55
C ARG A 154 14.57 7.02 -19.64
N LYS A 155 14.11 7.06 -18.38
CA LYS A 155 14.63 7.97 -17.35
C LYS A 155 15.75 7.27 -16.59
N SER A 156 16.95 7.84 -16.63
CA SER A 156 18.11 7.28 -15.94
C SER A 156 18.02 7.52 -14.43
N VAL A 157 18.07 6.44 -13.65
CA VAL A 157 18.19 6.48 -12.20
C VAL A 157 19.66 6.34 -11.82
N PRO A 158 20.27 7.33 -11.13
CA PRO A 158 21.65 7.23 -10.68
C PRO A 158 21.86 6.06 -9.73
N GLN A 159 23.00 5.37 -9.83
CA GLN A 159 23.35 4.28 -8.91
C GLN A 159 23.35 4.74 -7.44
N THR A 160 23.73 6.00 -7.19
CA THR A 160 23.68 6.60 -5.85
C THR A 160 22.27 6.62 -5.27
N TRP A 161 21.22 6.73 -6.09
CA TRP A 161 19.84 6.64 -5.60
C TRP A 161 19.50 5.22 -5.16
N LEU A 162 19.93 4.21 -5.92
CA LEU A 162 19.77 2.81 -5.51
C LEU A 162 20.53 2.52 -4.22
N ASP A 163 21.76 3.03 -4.10
CA ASP A 163 22.55 2.90 -2.87
C ASP A 163 21.82 3.53 -1.67
N ILE A 164 21.15 4.68 -1.87
CA ILE A 164 20.27 5.27 -0.86
C ILE A 164 19.12 4.32 -0.51
N ALA A 165 18.37 3.86 -1.51
CA ALA A 165 17.19 3.03 -1.30
C ALA A 165 17.49 1.74 -0.53
N PHE A 166 18.62 1.09 -0.82
CA PHE A 166 19.02 -0.16 -0.18
C PHE A 166 19.77 0.03 1.15
N ASN A 167 20.24 1.24 1.48
CA ASN A 167 20.99 1.52 2.71
C ASN A 167 20.34 2.62 3.58
N LEU A 168 19.03 2.81 3.47
CA LEU A 168 18.25 3.59 4.44
C LEU A 168 18.25 2.89 5.81
N TYR A 169 18.33 3.67 6.88
CA TYR A 169 18.25 3.18 8.24
C TYR A 169 16.81 2.85 8.62
N PHE A 170 16.60 1.73 9.31
CA PHE A 170 15.31 1.32 9.87
C PHE A 170 15.51 1.04 11.36
N PRO A 171 14.87 1.80 12.27
CA PRO A 171 15.05 1.57 13.68
C PRO A 171 14.39 0.25 14.08
N PHE A 172 15.14 -0.60 14.78
CA PHE A 172 14.76 -1.98 15.09
C PHE A 172 15.24 -2.37 16.48
N ASP A 173 14.35 -2.96 17.28
CA ASP A 173 14.71 -3.51 18.59
C ASP A 173 15.05 -5.00 18.49
N ASN A 174 16.32 -5.32 18.68
CA ASN A 174 16.81 -6.69 18.64
C ASN A 174 16.29 -7.56 19.79
N ALA A 175 15.92 -6.97 20.93
CA ALA A 175 15.46 -7.75 22.09
C ALA A 175 14.05 -8.31 21.86
N THR A 176 13.16 -7.49 21.30
CA THR A 176 11.77 -7.89 20.99
C THR A 176 11.57 -8.35 19.55
N GLN A 177 12.60 -8.25 18.69
CA GLN A 177 12.50 -8.54 17.25
C GLN A 177 11.33 -7.77 16.59
N THR A 178 11.27 -6.47 16.87
CA THR A 178 10.17 -5.56 16.48
C THR A 178 10.75 -4.30 15.85
N HIS A 179 10.13 -3.81 14.78
CA HIS A 179 10.46 -2.50 14.23
C HIS A 179 10.01 -1.39 15.19
N LEU A 180 10.89 -0.42 15.45
CA LEU A 180 10.50 0.79 16.18
C LEU A 180 9.86 1.76 15.19
N GLU A 181 8.86 2.51 15.63
CA GLU A 181 8.15 3.44 14.73
C GLU A 181 9.07 4.56 14.23
N TYR A 182 9.95 5.04 15.11
CA TYR A 182 10.93 6.08 14.86
C TYR A 182 12.07 5.98 15.90
N ASP A 183 13.11 6.80 15.75
CA ASP A 183 14.23 6.85 16.69
C ASP A 183 13.78 7.12 18.13
N GLY A 184 14.08 6.20 19.04
CA GLY A 184 13.76 6.32 20.46
C GLY A 184 12.30 6.02 20.83
N PHE A 185 11.53 5.38 19.95
CA PHE A 185 10.17 4.93 20.27
C PHE A 185 10.14 3.98 21.48
N ASP A 186 9.25 4.25 22.44
CA ASP A 186 9.05 3.40 23.62
C ASP A 186 7.86 2.46 23.41
N LEU A 187 8.16 1.18 23.13
CA LEU A 187 7.20 0.08 22.92
C LEU A 187 6.30 -0.23 24.13
N LYS A 188 6.52 0.38 25.30
CA LYS A 188 5.75 0.07 26.52
C LYS A 188 4.77 1.16 26.92
N ASN A 189 5.13 2.42 26.71
CA ASN A 189 4.41 3.55 27.30
C ASN A 189 3.91 4.57 26.27
N THR A 190 4.21 4.39 24.97
CA THR A 190 3.77 5.30 23.92
C THR A 190 2.42 4.85 23.37
N ILE A 191 1.40 5.69 23.47
CA ILE A 191 0.12 5.49 22.81
C ILE A 191 0.17 6.13 21.43
N ILE A 192 -0.34 5.41 20.42
CA ILE A 192 -0.34 5.85 19.02
C ILE A 192 -1.77 6.06 18.51
N LYS A 193 -1.95 6.95 17.54
CA LYS A 193 -3.24 7.26 16.90
C LYS A 193 -3.76 6.10 16.06
N GLN A 194 -2.90 5.54 15.21
CA GLN A 194 -3.30 4.67 14.10
C GLN A 194 -2.18 3.73 13.64
N ALA A 195 -2.49 2.83 12.71
CA ALA A 195 -1.50 1.96 12.09
C ALA A 195 -0.33 2.75 11.49
N ASP A 196 0.89 2.42 11.91
CA ASP A 196 2.15 2.89 11.34
C ASP A 196 3.05 1.69 10.99
N VAL A 197 3.72 1.10 11.98
CA VAL A 197 4.66 -0.02 11.77
C VAL A 197 3.98 -1.22 11.14
N VAL A 198 2.72 -1.48 11.50
CA VAL A 198 1.94 -2.58 10.92
C VAL A 198 1.71 -2.41 9.41
N LEU A 199 1.84 -1.19 8.87
CA LEU A 199 1.76 -0.91 7.44
C LEU A 199 2.94 -1.48 6.65
N LEU A 200 4.09 -1.73 7.31
CA LEU A 200 5.22 -2.45 6.71
C LEU A 200 4.78 -3.85 6.25
N GLY A 201 4.02 -4.56 7.08
CA GLY A 201 3.51 -5.89 6.74
C GLY A 201 2.48 -5.83 5.61
N PHE A 202 1.47 -4.99 5.76
CA PHE A 202 0.47 -4.70 4.72
C PHE A 202 -0.02 -3.25 4.88
N PRO A 203 -0.05 -2.44 3.80
CA PRO A 203 -0.01 -2.85 2.40
C PRO A 203 1.39 -2.97 1.79
N LEU A 204 2.44 -2.48 2.45
CA LEU A 204 3.75 -2.37 1.81
C LEU A 204 4.38 -3.72 1.49
N MET A 205 4.09 -4.76 2.28
CA MET A 205 4.73 -6.08 2.16
C MET A 205 6.26 -5.97 2.19
N TRP A 206 6.76 -5.09 3.06
CA TRP A 206 8.18 -4.90 3.32
C TRP A 206 8.81 -6.24 3.73
N PRO A 207 10.01 -6.61 3.22
CA PRO A 207 10.62 -7.89 3.53
C PRO A 207 10.89 -8.03 5.03
N MET A 208 10.23 -9.01 5.65
CA MET A 208 10.40 -9.35 7.06
C MET A 208 10.04 -10.82 7.29
N SER A 209 10.50 -11.39 8.42
CA SER A 209 10.10 -12.73 8.82
C SER A 209 8.65 -12.74 9.34
N LYS A 210 8.00 -13.92 9.34
CA LYS A 210 6.68 -14.08 9.98
C LYS A 210 6.71 -13.75 11.46
N GLU A 211 7.83 -14.02 12.12
CA GLU A 211 8.04 -13.71 13.54
C GLU A 211 8.07 -12.20 13.79
N ILE A 212 8.87 -11.45 13.03
CA ILE A 212 8.93 -9.98 13.14
C ILE A 212 7.55 -9.38 12.86
N ARG A 213 6.87 -9.83 11.79
CA ARG A 213 5.51 -9.37 11.47
C ARG A 213 4.53 -9.60 12.62
N ARG A 214 4.61 -10.78 13.24
CA ARG A 214 3.78 -11.12 14.39
C ARG A 214 4.10 -10.20 15.57
N ASN A 215 5.37 -9.96 15.84
CA ASN A 215 5.79 -9.10 16.95
C ASN A 215 5.39 -7.64 16.73
N ASP A 216 5.50 -7.12 15.51
CA ASP A 216 4.99 -5.80 15.13
C ASP A 216 3.48 -5.70 15.41
N LEU A 217 2.68 -6.65 14.90
CA LEU A 217 1.23 -6.66 15.15
C LEU A 217 0.88 -6.72 16.64
N LEU A 218 1.54 -7.60 17.39
CA LEU A 218 1.25 -7.79 18.81
C LEU A 218 1.72 -6.63 19.69
N SER A 219 2.80 -5.94 19.30
CA SER A 219 3.33 -4.79 20.04
C SER A 219 2.48 -3.54 19.82
N TYR A 220 2.05 -3.28 18.58
CA TYR A 220 1.35 -2.03 18.25
C TYR A 220 -0.18 -2.11 18.42
N GLU A 221 -0.79 -3.30 18.41
CA GLU A 221 -2.23 -3.49 18.70
C GLU A 221 -2.66 -2.83 20.03
N PRO A 222 -2.01 -3.09 21.19
CA PRO A 222 -2.42 -2.50 22.47
C PRO A 222 -2.00 -1.03 22.64
N LEU A 223 -1.03 -0.53 21.87
CA LEU A 223 -0.58 0.87 21.92
C LEU A 223 -1.52 1.79 21.12
N THR A 224 -2.29 1.24 20.18
CA THR A 224 -3.23 2.02 19.37
C THR A 224 -4.45 2.42 20.21
N ARG A 225 -4.66 3.73 20.40
CA ARG A 225 -5.81 4.25 21.17
C ARG A 225 -7.14 3.85 20.55
N ASP A 226 -8.14 3.65 21.41
CA ASP A 226 -9.49 3.29 20.96
C ASP A 226 -10.10 4.36 20.05
N THR A 227 -9.86 5.64 20.31
CA THR A 227 -10.36 6.74 19.49
C THR A 227 -9.64 6.91 18.14
N GLY A 228 -8.75 5.98 17.78
CA GLY A 228 -8.08 5.94 16.48
C GLY A 228 -9.03 5.67 15.31
N PRO A 229 -8.59 5.90 14.07
CA PRO A 229 -9.44 5.78 12.89
C PRO A 229 -9.72 4.33 12.48
N ALA A 230 -10.88 4.11 11.85
CA ALA A 230 -11.40 2.79 11.46
C ALA A 230 -10.42 1.91 10.66
N MET A 231 -9.63 2.52 9.77
CA MET A 231 -8.75 1.82 8.82
C MET A 231 -7.64 0.99 9.49
N THR A 232 -7.20 1.38 10.69
CA THR A 232 -6.13 0.71 11.44
C THR A 232 -6.42 -0.77 11.64
N TRP A 233 -7.65 -1.08 12.02
CA TRP A 233 -8.06 -2.44 12.36
C TRP A 233 -8.19 -3.33 11.13
N SER A 234 -8.45 -2.75 9.95
CA SER A 234 -8.42 -3.50 8.69
C SER A 234 -7.01 -4.01 8.36
N MET A 235 -5.98 -3.19 8.61
CA MET A 235 -4.59 -3.60 8.39
C MET A 235 -4.18 -4.73 9.35
N HIS A 236 -4.60 -4.63 10.63
CA HIS A 236 -4.41 -5.69 11.60
C HIS A 236 -5.15 -6.98 11.23
N THR A 237 -6.39 -6.91 10.73
CA THR A 237 -7.13 -8.08 10.21
C THR A 237 -6.31 -8.81 9.16
N ILE A 238 -5.81 -8.10 8.16
CA ILE A 238 -5.04 -8.69 7.06
C ILE A 238 -3.74 -9.31 7.60
N GLY A 239 -3.04 -8.61 8.49
CA GLY A 239 -1.84 -9.11 9.15
C GLY A 239 -2.06 -10.42 9.91
N PHE A 240 -3.07 -10.49 10.76
CA PHE A 240 -3.38 -11.70 11.53
C PHE A 240 -3.88 -12.86 10.65
N LEU A 241 -4.61 -12.59 9.55
CA LEU A 241 -5.00 -13.63 8.60
C LEU A 241 -3.78 -14.28 7.94
N GLU A 242 -2.77 -13.49 7.55
CA GLU A 242 -1.52 -14.02 6.97
C GLU A 242 -0.72 -14.90 7.94
N LEU A 243 -0.86 -14.65 9.24
CA LEU A 243 -0.23 -15.42 10.31
C LEU A 243 -1.07 -16.62 10.76
N ASN A 244 -2.22 -16.87 10.13
CA ASN A 244 -3.21 -17.88 10.54
C ASN A 244 -3.78 -17.67 11.96
N GLU A 245 -3.74 -16.44 12.49
CA GLU A 245 -4.32 -16.07 13.79
C GLU A 245 -5.79 -15.65 13.62
N PHE A 246 -6.63 -16.61 13.20
CA PHE A 246 -8.00 -16.33 12.73
C PHE A 246 -8.92 -15.71 13.77
N GLU A 247 -8.74 -16.03 15.06
CA GLU A 247 -9.53 -15.44 16.14
C GLU A 247 -9.24 -13.95 16.29
N LYS A 248 -7.95 -13.58 16.37
CA LYS A 248 -7.52 -12.18 16.40
C LYS A 248 -7.96 -11.42 15.16
N ALA A 249 -7.77 -12.02 13.97
CA ALA A 249 -8.23 -11.43 12.72
C ALA A 249 -9.74 -11.10 12.76
N ARG A 250 -10.57 -12.00 13.29
CA ARG A 250 -12.03 -11.78 13.41
C ARG A 250 -12.35 -10.64 14.37
N GLN A 251 -11.65 -10.56 15.51
CA GLN A 251 -11.83 -9.47 16.47
C GLN A 251 -11.47 -8.12 15.84
N MET A 252 -10.32 -8.04 15.16
CA MET A 252 -9.90 -6.82 14.46
C MET A 252 -10.87 -6.46 13.31
N PHE A 253 -11.39 -7.46 12.61
CA PHE A 253 -12.31 -7.22 11.50
C PHE A 253 -13.61 -6.59 11.98
N ARG A 254 -14.18 -7.11 13.09
CA ARG A 254 -15.36 -6.52 13.74
C ARG A 254 -15.06 -5.11 14.24
N ARG A 255 -13.91 -4.90 14.89
CA ARG A 255 -13.46 -3.58 15.36
C ARG A 255 -13.37 -2.58 14.22
N ALA A 256 -12.96 -2.99 13.01
CA ALA A 256 -12.82 -2.10 11.85
C ALA A 256 -14.13 -1.47 11.35
N TYR A 257 -15.30 -2.04 11.65
CA TYR A 257 -16.58 -1.51 11.14
C TYR A 257 -17.70 -1.36 12.17
N GLU A 258 -17.85 -2.26 13.15
CA GLU A 258 -19.08 -2.31 13.98
C GLU A 258 -19.37 -1.01 14.72
N ILE A 259 -18.32 -0.37 15.23
CA ILE A 259 -18.40 0.87 16.01
C ILE A 259 -18.27 2.14 15.15
N TYR A 260 -17.86 2.00 13.89
CA TYR A 260 -17.66 3.11 12.95
C TYR A 260 -18.82 3.28 11.97
N VAL A 261 -19.62 2.23 11.74
CA VAL A 261 -20.79 2.26 10.86
C VAL A 261 -22.02 2.71 11.65
N ARG A 262 -22.67 3.80 11.22
CA ARG A 262 -23.77 4.43 11.96
C ARG A 262 -25.11 4.30 11.25
N PRO A 263 -26.17 3.86 11.96
CA PRO A 263 -27.54 3.93 11.44
C PRO A 263 -28.01 5.40 11.32
N PRO A 264 -29.07 5.67 10.54
CA PRO A 264 -29.85 4.72 9.76
C PRO A 264 -29.26 4.39 8.38
N PHE A 265 -28.24 5.14 7.94
CA PHE A 265 -27.72 5.06 6.56
C PHE A 265 -26.45 4.24 6.41
N ASN A 266 -25.97 3.61 7.49
CA ASN A 266 -24.73 2.84 7.54
C ASN A 266 -23.51 3.66 7.07
N VAL A 267 -23.44 4.92 7.52
CA VAL A 267 -22.34 5.83 7.19
C VAL A 267 -21.12 5.49 8.05
N TRP A 268 -19.94 5.45 7.43
CA TRP A 268 -18.67 5.31 8.15
C TRP A 268 -18.26 6.64 8.78
N THR A 269 -17.96 6.64 10.08
CA THR A 269 -17.28 7.74 10.77
C THR A 269 -15.80 7.42 10.93
N GLU A 270 -14.98 8.47 10.98
CA GLU A 270 -13.53 8.33 11.21
C GLU A 270 -13.25 7.70 12.57
N ALA A 271 -13.77 8.31 13.65
CA ALA A 271 -13.54 7.88 15.02
C ALA A 271 -14.77 7.17 15.66
N GLN A 272 -14.52 6.48 16.77
CA GLN A 272 -15.52 5.70 17.51
C GLN A 272 -16.57 6.55 18.25
N ASP A 273 -16.29 7.82 18.52
CA ASP A 273 -17.20 8.78 19.14
C ASP A 273 -18.07 9.52 18.10
N GLY A 274 -17.85 9.24 16.81
CA GLY A 274 -18.52 9.90 15.70
C GLY A 274 -17.95 11.27 15.34
N ILE A 275 -16.85 11.67 15.98
CA ILE A 275 -16.09 12.88 15.64
C ILE A 275 -15.19 12.58 14.43
N GLY A 276 -14.74 13.64 13.75
CA GLY A 276 -13.90 13.57 12.56
C GLY A 276 -14.73 13.52 11.28
N ALA A 277 -14.16 12.93 10.23
CA ALA A 277 -14.83 12.84 8.94
C ALA A 277 -16.09 11.96 8.99
N VAL A 278 -17.19 12.48 8.44
CA VAL A 278 -18.43 11.75 8.16
C VAL A 278 -18.43 11.33 6.70
N ASN A 279 -18.92 10.12 6.39
CA ASN A 279 -18.66 9.44 5.11
C ASN A 279 -17.17 9.18 4.90
N PHE A 280 -16.53 8.62 5.94
CA PHE A 280 -15.11 8.31 5.95
C PHE A 280 -14.76 7.19 4.97
N ILE A 281 -14.52 7.58 3.71
CA ILE A 281 -14.21 6.66 2.60
C ILE A 281 -12.96 5.82 2.87
N THR A 282 -12.02 6.33 3.67
CA THR A 282 -10.81 5.59 4.04
C THR A 282 -11.13 4.40 4.94
N GLY A 283 -12.08 4.54 5.86
CA GLY A 283 -12.60 3.43 6.67
C GLY A 283 -13.31 2.37 5.83
N ALA A 284 -14.19 2.82 4.93
CA ALA A 284 -14.87 1.92 3.98
C ALA A 284 -13.87 1.20 3.04
N GLY A 285 -12.85 1.91 2.57
CA GLY A 285 -11.76 1.36 1.78
C GLY A 285 -10.93 0.33 2.55
N GLY A 286 -10.61 0.61 3.83
CA GLY A 286 -9.96 -0.34 4.73
C GLY A 286 -10.77 -1.64 4.87
N PHE A 287 -12.08 -1.53 5.10
CA PHE A 287 -12.96 -2.70 5.16
C PHE A 287 -12.92 -3.53 3.88
N LEU A 288 -13.02 -2.89 2.71
CA LEU A 288 -12.91 -3.58 1.42
C LEU A 288 -11.55 -4.26 1.25
N GLN A 289 -10.46 -3.62 1.70
CA GLN A 289 -9.13 -4.23 1.70
C GLN A 289 -9.05 -5.47 2.60
N ALA A 290 -9.67 -5.44 3.79
CA ALA A 290 -9.74 -6.61 4.67
C ALA A 290 -10.51 -7.78 4.02
N ILE A 291 -11.51 -7.49 3.18
CA ILE A 291 -12.20 -8.52 2.40
C ILE A 291 -11.33 -9.02 1.23
N LEU A 292 -10.82 -8.14 0.37
CA LEU A 292 -10.06 -8.53 -0.84
C LEU A 292 -8.69 -9.14 -0.50
N PHE A 293 -7.90 -8.41 0.26
CA PHE A 293 -6.52 -8.77 0.58
C PHE A 293 -6.44 -9.58 1.88
N GLY A 294 -7.42 -9.50 2.77
CA GLY A 294 -7.51 -10.42 3.91
C GLY A 294 -8.15 -11.75 3.50
N TYR A 295 -9.48 -11.81 3.55
CA TYR A 295 -10.25 -13.03 3.34
C TYR A 295 -10.21 -13.58 1.90
N GLY A 296 -9.96 -12.73 0.91
CA GLY A 296 -9.71 -13.16 -0.47
C GLY A 296 -8.29 -13.68 -0.69
N GLY A 297 -7.36 -13.39 0.23
CA GLY A 297 -5.96 -13.81 0.12
C GLY A 297 -5.26 -13.31 -1.14
N ILE A 298 -5.72 -12.21 -1.72
CA ILE A 298 -5.15 -11.64 -2.94
C ILE A 298 -3.88 -10.87 -2.57
N ARG A 299 -2.76 -11.05 -3.28
CA ARG A 299 -1.58 -10.18 -3.16
C ARG A 299 -1.19 -9.69 -4.53
N LEU A 300 -0.85 -8.42 -4.64
CA LEU A 300 -0.44 -7.80 -5.88
C LEU A 300 0.97 -7.24 -5.72
N THR A 301 1.91 -7.74 -6.50
CA THR A 301 3.25 -7.18 -6.64
C THR A 301 3.49 -6.80 -8.10
N LEU A 302 4.54 -6.04 -8.38
CA LEU A 302 4.83 -5.52 -9.72
C LEU A 302 4.82 -6.60 -10.82
N ASP A 303 5.25 -7.81 -10.48
CA ASP A 303 5.44 -8.89 -11.46
C ASP A 303 4.40 -10.02 -11.33
N GLN A 304 3.49 -9.98 -10.34
CA GLN A 304 2.51 -11.05 -10.15
C GLN A 304 1.27 -10.66 -9.32
N LEU A 305 0.17 -11.32 -9.65
CA LEU A 305 -1.02 -11.47 -8.82
C LEU A 305 -0.98 -12.84 -8.14
N GLU A 306 -1.10 -12.88 -6.83
CA GLU A 306 -1.17 -14.11 -6.05
C GLU A 306 -2.54 -14.26 -5.40
N VAL A 307 -3.03 -15.50 -5.31
CA VAL A 307 -4.27 -15.85 -4.63
C VAL A 307 -4.00 -17.01 -3.68
N MET A 308 -4.17 -16.74 -2.38
CA MET A 308 -4.02 -17.73 -1.31
C MET A 308 -4.98 -17.38 -0.15
N PRO A 309 -6.29 -17.66 -0.30
CA PRO A 309 -7.28 -17.34 0.73
C PRO A 309 -7.04 -18.15 2.01
N PRO A 310 -7.36 -17.60 3.20
CA PRO A 310 -7.35 -18.35 4.46
C PRO A 310 -8.50 -19.36 4.52
N PRO A 311 -8.42 -20.40 5.39
CA PRO A 311 -9.46 -21.43 5.55
C PRO A 311 -10.72 -20.94 6.28
N CYS A 312 -10.87 -19.62 6.46
CA CYS A 312 -12.02 -19.01 7.10
C CYS A 312 -12.57 -17.86 6.25
N LEU A 313 -13.87 -17.62 6.40
CA LEU A 313 -14.61 -16.54 5.77
C LEU A 313 -15.10 -15.54 6.82
N PRO A 314 -15.36 -14.28 6.43
CA PRO A 314 -15.83 -13.25 7.37
C PRO A 314 -17.21 -13.61 7.92
N ASN A 315 -17.46 -13.32 9.20
CA ASN A 315 -18.78 -13.37 9.84
C ASN A 315 -19.59 -14.66 9.57
N GLN A 316 -18.94 -15.82 9.58
CA GLN A 316 -19.57 -17.14 9.31
C GLN A 316 -20.18 -17.29 7.91
N ALA A 317 -19.80 -16.43 6.95
CA ALA A 317 -20.20 -16.58 5.57
C ALA A 317 -19.80 -17.97 5.05
N LYS A 318 -20.67 -18.56 4.21
CA LYS A 318 -20.44 -19.88 3.60
C LYS A 318 -19.73 -19.78 2.25
N LYS A 319 -19.81 -18.60 1.63
CA LYS A 319 -19.31 -18.32 0.29
C LYS A 319 -18.91 -16.86 0.18
N LEU A 320 -17.76 -16.60 -0.44
CA LEU A 320 -17.30 -15.27 -0.81
C LEU A 320 -17.03 -15.25 -2.32
N ILE A 321 -17.54 -14.24 -3.02
CA ILE A 321 -17.41 -14.13 -4.48
C ILE A 321 -16.91 -12.73 -4.83
N PHE A 322 -15.82 -12.68 -5.56
CA PHE A 322 -15.31 -11.47 -6.20
C PHE A 322 -15.59 -11.55 -7.68
N HIS A 323 -16.29 -10.54 -8.19
CA HIS A 323 -16.62 -10.44 -9.59
C HIS A 323 -15.79 -9.36 -10.26
N GLY A 324 -15.12 -9.72 -11.35
CA GLY A 324 -14.59 -8.76 -12.29
C GLY A 324 -13.28 -8.13 -11.85
N LEU A 325 -12.45 -8.88 -11.12
CA LEU A 325 -11.08 -8.48 -10.80
C LEU A 325 -10.31 -8.30 -12.10
N LYS A 326 -9.74 -7.10 -12.31
CA LYS A 326 -8.99 -6.78 -13.53
C LYS A 326 -7.50 -6.94 -13.29
N TYR A 327 -6.81 -7.67 -14.15
CA TYR A 327 -5.35 -7.86 -14.08
C TYR A 327 -4.76 -7.99 -15.49
N HIS A 328 -3.88 -7.06 -15.89
CA HIS A 328 -3.28 -7.01 -17.24
C HIS A 328 -4.27 -7.24 -18.39
N GLY A 329 -5.43 -6.56 -18.33
CA GLY A 329 -6.49 -6.67 -19.33
C GLY A 329 -7.35 -7.94 -19.25
N ALA A 330 -7.03 -8.89 -18.35
CA ALA A 330 -7.90 -10.00 -18.01
C ALA A 330 -8.98 -9.59 -17.01
N ILE A 331 -10.12 -10.29 -17.04
CA ILE A 331 -11.21 -10.17 -16.06
C ILE A 331 -11.41 -11.53 -15.41
N LEU A 332 -11.20 -11.57 -14.10
CA LEU A 332 -11.22 -12.77 -13.26
C LEU A 332 -12.37 -12.73 -12.26
N ASP A 333 -12.96 -13.91 -12.00
CA ASP A 333 -13.83 -14.13 -10.86
C ASP A 333 -13.18 -15.09 -9.88
N LEU A 334 -13.24 -14.75 -8.59
CA LEU A 334 -12.73 -15.58 -7.50
C LEU A 334 -13.91 -15.98 -6.61
N THR A 335 -14.16 -17.28 -6.49
CA THR A 335 -15.15 -17.85 -5.57
C THR A 335 -14.45 -18.67 -4.50
N ILE A 336 -14.77 -18.44 -3.23
CA ILE A 336 -14.24 -19.19 -2.08
C ILE A 336 -15.40 -19.83 -1.34
N GLU A 337 -15.44 -21.15 -1.27
CA GLU A 337 -16.48 -21.93 -0.57
C GLU A 337 -16.00 -23.36 -0.27
N ASN A 338 -16.58 -24.00 0.74
CA ASN A 338 -16.36 -25.43 1.04
C ASN A 338 -14.87 -25.85 1.10
N GLN A 339 -14.02 -25.04 1.73
CA GLN A 339 -12.56 -25.24 1.84
C GLN A 339 -11.81 -25.28 0.48
N ARG A 340 -12.44 -24.74 -0.56
CA ARG A 340 -11.87 -24.60 -1.90
C ARG A 340 -11.97 -23.17 -2.39
N TYR A 341 -11.17 -22.85 -3.38
CA TYR A 341 -11.37 -21.64 -4.18
C TYR A 341 -11.34 -21.96 -5.67
N HIS A 342 -12.12 -21.19 -6.40
CA HIS A 342 -12.28 -21.27 -7.85
C HIS A 342 -11.90 -19.95 -8.47
N LEU A 343 -11.08 -20.00 -9.52
CA LEU A 343 -10.72 -18.84 -10.31
C LEU A 343 -11.18 -19.04 -11.75
N ASP A 344 -12.10 -18.20 -12.19
CA ASP A 344 -12.67 -18.23 -13.54
C ASP A 344 -12.16 -17.05 -14.36
N ILE A 345 -11.52 -17.35 -15.49
CA ILE A 345 -11.07 -16.34 -16.45
C ILE A 345 -12.23 -16.01 -17.39
N ARG A 346 -12.94 -14.92 -17.11
CA ARG A 346 -14.10 -14.48 -17.90
C ARG A 346 -13.70 -13.88 -19.24
N ILE A 347 -12.71 -13.00 -19.22
CA ILE A 347 -12.20 -12.31 -20.43
C ILE A 347 -10.67 -12.28 -20.37
N MET A 348 -10.04 -12.68 -21.46
CA MET A 348 -8.64 -12.44 -21.78
C MET A 348 -8.56 -11.56 -23.01
N ASN A 349 -7.80 -10.47 -22.91
CA ASN A 349 -7.45 -9.69 -24.10
C ASN A 349 -6.36 -10.44 -24.89
N ASN A 350 -6.75 -11.10 -25.98
CA ASN A 350 -5.83 -11.89 -26.81
C ASN A 350 -4.82 -11.05 -27.61
N ASN A 351 -5.00 -9.72 -27.67
CA ASN A 351 -4.05 -8.81 -28.32
C ASN A 351 -2.95 -8.30 -27.37
N ASN A 352 -2.86 -8.86 -26.16
CA ASN A 352 -1.87 -8.44 -25.18
C ASN A 352 -0.47 -8.96 -25.58
N SER A 353 0.53 -8.09 -25.59
CA SER A 353 1.92 -8.44 -25.91
C SER A 353 2.58 -9.33 -24.85
N MET A 354 1.91 -9.53 -23.71
CA MET A 354 2.35 -10.38 -22.60
C MET A 354 1.22 -11.31 -22.16
N PRO A 355 1.12 -12.55 -22.69
CA PRO A 355 0.13 -13.52 -22.23
C PRO A 355 0.34 -13.83 -20.75
N LEU A 356 -0.75 -14.01 -20.01
CA LEU A 356 -0.71 -14.41 -18.61
C LEU A 356 -0.49 -15.92 -18.50
N VAL A 357 0.35 -16.30 -17.54
CA VAL A 357 0.54 -17.69 -17.13
C VAL A 357 0.17 -17.83 -15.67
N TYR A 358 -0.31 -19.01 -15.28
CA TYR A 358 -0.38 -19.37 -13.88
C TYR A 358 0.69 -20.40 -13.53
N GLU A 359 1.25 -20.30 -12.33
CA GLU A 359 2.22 -21.25 -11.79
C GLU A 359 1.55 -22.21 -10.82
N TYR A 360 1.70 -23.51 -11.10
CA TYR A 360 1.23 -24.59 -10.25
C TYR A 360 2.25 -25.74 -10.30
N GLU A 361 2.68 -26.25 -9.15
CA GLU A 361 3.67 -27.36 -9.05
C GLU A 361 4.94 -27.15 -9.92
N GLN A 362 5.46 -25.91 -9.94
CA GLN A 362 6.63 -25.51 -10.75
C GLN A 362 6.43 -25.57 -12.27
N GLN A 363 5.20 -25.78 -12.75
CA GLN A 363 4.83 -25.66 -14.15
C GLN A 363 4.19 -24.31 -14.42
N GLN A 364 4.50 -23.72 -15.57
CA GLN A 364 3.83 -22.54 -16.10
C GLN A 364 2.81 -22.97 -17.15
N VAL A 365 1.55 -22.60 -16.93
CA VAL A 365 0.47 -22.94 -17.85
C VAL A 365 -0.18 -21.64 -18.35
N PRO A 366 -0.32 -21.45 -19.67
CA PRO A 366 -0.99 -20.28 -20.24
C PRO A 366 -2.45 -20.17 -19.79
N LEU A 367 -2.88 -18.97 -19.40
CA LEU A 367 -4.29 -18.67 -19.17
C LEU A 367 -4.98 -18.35 -20.49
N THR A 368 -6.16 -18.93 -20.68
CA THR A 368 -7.01 -18.71 -21.87
C THR A 368 -8.43 -18.33 -21.46
N ASN A 369 -9.24 -17.83 -22.39
CA ASN A 369 -10.66 -17.60 -22.15
C ASN A 369 -11.34 -18.87 -21.64
N ASN A 370 -12.20 -18.73 -20.62
CA ASN A 370 -12.91 -19.84 -19.97
C ASN A 370 -12.01 -20.81 -19.19
N THR A 371 -10.74 -20.47 -18.93
CA THR A 371 -9.94 -21.24 -17.97
C THR A 371 -10.63 -21.20 -16.61
N ARG A 372 -10.87 -22.38 -16.03
CA ARG A 372 -11.45 -22.54 -14.69
C ARG A 372 -10.49 -23.33 -13.83
N LEU A 373 -9.96 -22.68 -12.81
CA LEU A 373 -9.05 -23.29 -11.86
C LEU A 373 -9.79 -23.57 -10.55
N SER A 374 -9.43 -24.66 -9.88
CA SER A 374 -10.14 -25.13 -8.69
C SER A 374 -9.14 -25.81 -7.75
N TYR A 375 -8.87 -25.20 -6.62
CA TYR A 375 -7.84 -25.65 -5.68
C TYR A 375 -8.37 -25.75 -4.24
N GLN A 376 -7.67 -26.52 -3.42
CA GLN A 376 -7.91 -26.54 -1.99
C GLN A 376 -7.36 -25.24 -1.36
N ILE A 377 -8.00 -24.77 -0.29
CA ILE A 377 -7.44 -23.67 0.48
C ILE A 377 -6.05 -24.07 1.03
N GLY A 378 -5.11 -23.13 0.99
CA GLY A 378 -3.69 -23.35 1.28
C GLY A 378 -2.84 -23.62 0.04
N THR A 379 -3.44 -23.93 -1.11
CA THR A 379 -2.73 -23.95 -2.38
C THR A 379 -2.47 -22.52 -2.85
N ARG A 380 -1.21 -22.16 -3.03
CA ARG A 380 -0.79 -20.88 -3.59
C ARG A 380 -0.93 -20.88 -5.11
N LEU A 381 -1.70 -19.93 -5.65
CA LEU A 381 -1.78 -19.68 -7.08
C LEU A 381 -1.10 -18.36 -7.41
N ILE A 382 -0.21 -18.38 -8.40
CA ILE A 382 0.44 -17.16 -8.90
C ILE A 382 0.08 -16.98 -10.36
N ILE A 383 -0.34 -15.77 -10.73
CA ILE A 383 -0.62 -15.34 -12.09
C ILE A 383 0.36 -14.21 -12.41
N ARG A 384 1.04 -14.31 -13.54
CA ARG A 384 2.02 -13.31 -13.96
C ARG A 384 2.01 -13.09 -15.47
N PRO A 385 2.38 -11.90 -15.94
CA PRO A 385 2.77 -11.72 -17.33
C PRO A 385 3.96 -12.62 -17.65
N SER A 386 4.00 -13.18 -18.86
CA SER A 386 5.11 -14.00 -19.36
C SER A 386 6.45 -13.24 -19.50
N ILE A 387 6.40 -11.91 -19.50
CA ILE A 387 7.57 -11.02 -19.54
C ILE A 387 7.46 -10.07 -18.35
N ARG A 388 8.52 -9.95 -17.54
CA ARG A 388 8.55 -9.04 -16.38
C ARG A 388 8.77 -7.60 -16.80
N LEU A 389 8.47 -6.67 -15.90
CA LEU A 389 9.02 -5.31 -15.98
C LEU A 389 10.56 -5.37 -15.93
N CYS A 390 11.24 -4.25 -16.18
CA CYS A 390 12.70 -4.16 -16.30
C CYS A 390 13.43 -5.03 -15.25
N ALA A 391 14.48 -5.74 -15.69
CA ALA A 391 15.15 -6.81 -14.94
C ALA A 391 15.60 -6.38 -13.54
#